data_AF-A0A6L5DWB9-F1
#
_entry.id   AF-A0A6L5DWB9-F1
#
_cell.length_a   1.000
_cell.length_b   1.000
_cell.length_c   1.000
_cell.angle_alpha   90.00
_cell.angle_beta   90.00
_cell.angle_gamma   90.00
#
_symmetry.space_group_name_H-M   'P 1'
#
loop_
_entity.id
_entity.type
_entity.pdbx_description
1 polymer ?
#
loop_
_entity_poly.entity_id
_entity_poly.type
_entity_poly.pdbx_seq_one_letter_code
_entity_poly.pdbx_strand_id
1 'polypeptide(L)'
;MKTRIYILLLLLSAFGIQSCSKSALSDIELTDPSLVKVSVHIAQDYDNNKEVQIFIRDKNSRPVQLENGWVEVNGAAAHWDRAEINSMSERGYIYHPDEYEHDFRVVIHLNPYDEYWFDLNPYYGFPGFIRNYPLFTDEFHPEYDPYIYDSYRLDDMPFRNGVVKVSYHILKRE
;
A
#
# COMPACT_ATOMS: atom_id res chain seq x y z
N MET A 1 0.23 -38.42 -31.89
CA MET A 1 -0.72 -37.69 -31.02
C MET A 1 -0.06 -36.87 -29.91
N LYS A 2 1.05 -37.32 -29.30
CA LYS A 2 1.68 -36.61 -28.17
C LYS A 2 2.28 -35.24 -28.53
N THR A 3 2.80 -35.06 -29.75
CA THR A 3 3.46 -33.82 -30.19
C THR A 3 2.53 -32.60 -30.30
N ARG A 4 1.22 -32.79 -30.53
CA ARG A 4 0.25 -31.69 -30.64
C ARG A 4 -0.17 -31.11 -29.29
N ILE A 5 -0.08 -31.91 -28.22
CA ILE A 5 -0.41 -31.50 -26.84
C ILE A 5 0.67 -30.57 -26.28
N TYR A 6 1.94 -30.85 -26.58
CA TYR A 6 3.05 -30.00 -26.12
C TYR A 6 3.04 -28.60 -26.77
N ILE A 7 2.63 -28.48 -28.04
CA ILE A 7 2.50 -27.17 -28.72
C ILE A 7 1.36 -26.35 -28.10
N LEU A 8 0.26 -26.99 -27.70
CA LEU A 8 -0.85 -26.31 -27.03
C LEU A 8 -0.46 -25.80 -25.64
N LEU A 9 0.28 -26.60 -24.87
CA LEU A 9 0.81 -26.22 -23.55
C LEU A 9 1.84 -25.08 -23.63
N LEU A 10 2.67 -25.07 -24.68
CA LEU A 10 3.68 -24.02 -24.90
C LEU A 10 3.04 -22.69 -25.36
N LEU A 11 1.95 -22.74 -26.12
CA LEU A 11 1.13 -21.57 -26.46
C LEU A 11 0.34 -21.05 -25.25
N LEU A 12 -0.20 -21.91 -24.39
CA LEU A 12 -0.86 -21.50 -23.14
C LEU A 12 0.10 -20.85 -22.14
N SER A 13 1.37 -21.28 -22.09
CA SER A 13 2.40 -20.59 -21.28
C SER A 13 2.81 -19.24 -21.85
N ALA A 14 2.69 -19.02 -23.15
CA ALA A 14 3.02 -17.74 -23.78
C ALA A 14 1.93 -16.66 -23.56
N PHE A 15 0.68 -17.05 -23.30
CA PHE A 15 -0.39 -16.12 -22.90
C PHE A 15 -0.46 -15.87 -21.38
N GLY A 16 0.34 -16.57 -20.58
CA GLY A 16 0.35 -16.43 -19.11
C GLY A 16 1.20 -15.26 -18.59
N ILE A 17 1.89 -14.52 -19.46
CA ILE A 17 2.92 -13.56 -19.07
C ILE A 17 2.66 -12.22 -19.76
N GLN A 18 1.56 -11.54 -19.39
CA GLN A 18 1.39 -10.08 -19.53
C GLN A 18 -0.01 -9.69 -19.04
N SER A 19 -0.20 -9.70 -17.73
CA SER A 19 -1.29 -8.93 -17.12
C SER A 19 -0.67 -7.89 -16.20
N CYS A 20 0.17 -7.01 -16.76
CA CYS A 20 0.28 -5.63 -16.27
C CYS A 20 -1.04 -4.90 -16.57
N SER A 21 -2.17 -5.44 -16.12
CA SER A 21 -3.48 -4.90 -16.44
C SER A 21 -3.80 -3.81 -15.42
N LYS A 22 -3.67 -2.55 -15.85
CA LYS A 22 -4.38 -1.41 -15.24
C LYS A 22 -5.85 -1.82 -15.04
N SER A 23 -6.45 -1.46 -13.91
CA SER A 23 -7.88 -1.70 -13.71
C SER A 23 -8.70 -0.83 -14.66
N ALA A 24 -9.82 -1.35 -15.17
CA ALA A 24 -10.78 -0.54 -15.92
C ALA A 24 -11.42 0.57 -15.05
N LEU A 25 -11.38 0.40 -13.72
CA LEU A 25 -11.81 1.45 -12.78
C LEU A 25 -10.91 2.68 -12.81
N SER A 26 -9.71 2.58 -13.39
CA SER A 26 -8.79 3.71 -13.54
C SER A 26 -9.00 4.53 -14.80
N ASP A 27 -10.04 4.21 -15.59
CA ASP A 27 -10.41 4.97 -16.78
C ASP A 27 -11.80 5.61 -16.61
N ILE A 28 -12.35 5.57 -15.40
CA ILE A 28 -13.67 6.11 -15.06
C ILE A 28 -13.61 6.90 -13.76
N GLU A 29 -14.52 7.85 -13.62
CA GLU A 29 -14.78 8.50 -12.34
C GLU A 29 -15.46 7.52 -11.38
N LEU A 30 -14.94 7.44 -10.15
CA LEU A 30 -15.50 6.59 -9.10
C LEU A 30 -16.41 7.42 -8.20
N THR A 31 -17.63 6.94 -8.02
CA THR A 31 -18.64 7.51 -7.09
C THR A 31 -19.12 6.49 -6.06
N ASP A 32 -18.78 5.20 -6.23
CA ASP A 32 -19.11 4.13 -5.29
C ASP A 32 -17.83 3.57 -4.65
N PRO A 33 -17.54 3.87 -3.37
CA PRO A 33 -16.36 3.38 -2.66
C PRO A 33 -16.34 1.85 -2.49
N SER A 34 -17.49 1.18 -2.52
CA SER A 34 -17.58 -0.27 -2.32
C SER A 34 -16.96 -1.09 -3.47
N LEU A 35 -16.68 -0.43 -4.61
CA LEU A 35 -16.04 -1.04 -5.77
C LEU A 35 -14.54 -1.32 -5.55
N VAL A 36 -13.89 -0.59 -4.64
CA VAL A 36 -12.45 -0.65 -4.40
C VAL A 36 -12.10 -1.26 -3.05
N LYS A 37 -10.99 -1.99 -3.01
CA LYS A 37 -10.31 -2.42 -1.78
C LYS A 37 -9.24 -1.37 -1.48
N VAL A 38 -9.13 -0.99 -0.22
CA VAL A 38 -8.07 -0.10 0.26
C VAL A 38 -7.22 -0.86 1.27
N SER A 39 -5.91 -0.78 1.10
CA SER A 39 -4.94 -1.27 2.08
C SER A 39 -3.80 -0.29 2.23
N VAL A 40 -3.29 -0.17 3.45
CA VAL A 40 -2.15 0.69 3.77
C VAL A 40 -0.98 -0.19 4.23
N HIS A 41 0.20 0.12 3.73
CA HIS A 41 1.46 -0.41 4.23
C HIS A 41 2.33 0.75 4.72
N ILE A 42 2.73 0.72 5.98
CA ILE A 42 3.66 1.69 6.56
C ILE A 42 5.01 1.00 6.66
N ALA A 43 6.01 1.52 5.96
CA ALA A 43 7.31 0.90 5.86
C ALA A 43 8.40 1.83 6.33
N GLN A 44 9.42 1.26 6.95
CA GLN A 44 10.68 1.93 7.27
C GLN A 44 11.83 1.02 6.82
N ASP A 45 12.89 1.60 6.25
CA ASP A 45 14.12 0.86 5.94
C ASP A 45 15.22 1.10 6.97
N TYR A 46 16.38 0.48 6.73
CA TYR A 46 17.54 0.56 7.61
C TYR A 46 18.17 1.97 7.64
N ASP A 47 17.98 2.76 6.58
CA ASP A 47 18.45 4.15 6.46
C ASP A 47 17.45 5.14 7.08
N ASN A 48 16.41 4.64 7.76
CA ASN A 48 15.32 5.42 8.34
C ASN A 48 14.50 6.20 7.30
N ASN A 49 14.54 5.80 6.03
CA ASN A 49 13.55 6.24 5.06
C ASN A 49 12.21 5.61 5.42
N LYS A 50 11.14 6.38 5.23
CA LYS A 50 9.78 6.03 5.65
C LYS A 50 8.83 6.20 4.48
N GLU A 51 7.87 5.30 4.38
CA GLU A 51 6.78 5.38 3.42
C GLU A 51 5.45 5.03 4.07
N VAL A 52 4.43 5.84 3.79
CA VAL A 52 3.02 5.46 3.95
C VAL A 52 2.48 5.17 2.56
N GLN A 53 2.16 3.91 2.30
CA GLN A 53 1.81 3.40 0.99
C GLN A 53 0.33 3.02 0.97
N ILE A 54 -0.48 3.74 0.20
CA ILE A 54 -1.92 3.53 0.08
C ILE A 54 -2.21 2.81 -1.23
N PHE A 55 -2.62 1.56 -1.15
CA PHE A 55 -2.99 0.74 -2.29
C PHE A 55 -4.51 0.71 -2.48
N ILE A 56 -4.97 1.25 -3.60
CA ILE A 56 -6.36 1.15 -4.05
C ILE A 56 -6.42 0.09 -5.15
N ARG A 57 -7.30 -0.90 -4.98
CA ARG A 57 -7.36 -2.09 -5.83
C ARG A 57 -8.79 -2.41 -6.24
N ASP A 58 -8.97 -2.98 -7.43
CA ASP A 58 -10.28 -3.50 -7.82
C ASP A 58 -10.59 -4.86 -7.16
N LYS A 59 -11.74 -5.44 -7.51
CA LYS A 59 -12.15 -6.76 -7.03
C LYS A 59 -11.14 -7.88 -7.35
N ASN A 60 -10.40 -7.74 -8.43
CA ASN A 60 -9.40 -8.69 -8.93
C ASN A 60 -7.98 -8.34 -8.46
N SER A 61 -7.84 -7.43 -7.49
CA SER A 61 -6.55 -6.97 -6.94
C SER A 61 -5.65 -6.25 -7.96
N ARG A 62 -6.23 -5.66 -9.01
CA ARG A 62 -5.52 -4.79 -9.95
C ARG A 62 -5.38 -3.38 -9.37
N PRO A 63 -4.22 -2.72 -9.51
CA PRO A 63 -4.05 -1.34 -9.05
C PRO A 63 -5.04 -0.40 -9.73
N VAL A 64 -5.61 0.49 -8.94
CA VAL A 64 -6.54 1.53 -9.37
C VAL A 64 -5.87 2.89 -9.11
N GLN A 65 -5.41 3.53 -10.18
CA GLN A 65 -5.19 4.98 -10.18
C GLN A 65 -6.55 5.65 -10.32
N LEU A 66 -6.86 6.62 -9.47
CA LEU A 66 -8.06 7.45 -9.53
C LEU A 66 -7.89 8.47 -10.67
N GLU A 67 -8.85 8.51 -11.60
CA GLU A 67 -8.80 9.40 -12.77
C GLU A 67 -8.96 10.88 -12.38
N ASN A 68 -10.03 11.19 -11.63
CA ASN A 68 -10.37 12.55 -11.15
C ASN A 68 -10.20 12.69 -9.62
N GLY A 69 -9.58 11.70 -8.99
CA GLY A 69 -9.41 11.62 -7.56
C GLY A 69 -7.94 11.70 -7.15
N TRP A 70 -7.70 11.87 -5.86
CA TRP A 70 -6.36 11.88 -5.29
C TRP A 70 -6.38 11.35 -3.86
N VAL A 71 -5.19 11.09 -3.33
CA VAL A 71 -5.00 10.67 -1.95
C VAL A 71 -4.15 11.72 -1.26
N GLU A 72 -4.53 12.10 -0.05
CA GLU A 72 -3.76 12.98 0.82
C GLU A 72 -3.36 12.22 2.08
N VAL A 73 -2.16 12.53 2.59
CA VAL A 73 -1.71 12.14 3.92
C VAL A 73 -1.28 13.40 4.64
N ASN A 74 -1.86 13.66 5.81
CA ASN A 74 -1.58 14.87 6.60
C ASN A 74 -1.77 16.18 5.80
N GLY A 75 -2.70 16.19 4.83
CA GLY A 75 -2.99 17.34 3.96
C GLY A 75 -2.01 17.55 2.81
N ALA A 76 -1.06 16.63 2.61
CA ALA A 76 -0.15 16.61 1.48
C ALA A 76 -0.57 15.52 0.48
N ALA A 77 -0.57 15.85 -0.82
CA ALA A 77 -0.92 14.90 -1.86
C ALA A 77 0.11 13.77 -1.96
N ALA A 78 -0.34 12.52 -1.88
CA ALA A 78 0.46 11.34 -2.11
C ALA A 78 0.66 11.10 -3.61
N HIS A 79 1.85 10.62 -3.99
CA HIS A 79 2.24 10.44 -5.39
C HIS A 79 1.87 9.05 -5.90
N TRP A 80 1.27 8.97 -7.08
CA TRP A 80 1.02 7.68 -7.73
C TRP A 80 2.34 7.09 -8.28
N ASP A 81 2.97 6.21 -7.51
CA ASP A 81 4.24 5.60 -7.86
C ASP A 81 4.35 4.15 -7.35
N ARG A 82 5.50 3.53 -7.61
CA ARG A 82 5.88 2.24 -7.04
C ARG A 82 6.41 2.47 -5.63
N ALA A 83 5.92 1.68 -4.69
CA ALA A 83 6.50 1.62 -3.35
C ALA A 83 7.95 1.12 -3.43
N GLU A 84 8.85 1.82 -2.76
CA GLU A 84 10.29 1.56 -2.78
C GLU A 84 10.69 0.63 -1.62
N ILE A 85 10.00 0.74 -0.49
CA ILE A 85 10.32 0.02 0.73
C ILE A 85 9.36 -1.17 0.92
N ASN A 86 9.92 -2.39 0.99
CA ASN A 86 9.25 -3.63 1.43
C ASN A 86 7.97 -4.08 0.68
N SER A 87 7.64 -3.50 -0.47
CA SER A 87 6.38 -3.78 -1.19
C SER A 87 6.54 -4.28 -2.64
N MET A 88 7.66 -4.95 -2.95
CA MET A 88 7.88 -5.64 -4.24
C MET A 88 7.58 -4.77 -5.49
N SER A 89 7.81 -3.46 -5.42
CA SER A 89 7.54 -2.50 -6.50
C SER A 89 6.05 -2.40 -6.92
N GLU A 90 5.13 -2.68 -6.01
CA GLU A 90 3.69 -2.46 -6.20
C GLU A 90 3.36 -0.98 -6.41
N ARG A 91 2.42 -0.67 -7.31
CA ARG A 91 1.96 0.72 -7.52
C ARG A 91 0.83 1.08 -6.57
N GLY A 92 0.94 2.25 -5.96
CA GLY A 92 -0.03 2.86 -5.07
C GLY A 92 0.19 4.37 -4.96
N TYR A 93 -0.46 4.98 -3.99
CA TYR A 93 -0.22 6.37 -3.59
C TYR A 93 0.80 6.38 -2.46
N ILE A 94 1.96 6.95 -2.71
CA ILE A 94 3.12 6.92 -1.82
C ILE A 94 3.28 8.30 -1.19
N TYR A 95 3.40 8.30 0.13
CA TYR A 95 3.72 9.47 0.92
C TYR A 95 4.99 9.20 1.73
N HIS A 96 5.90 10.18 1.77
CA HIS A 96 7.15 10.12 2.52
C HIS A 96 7.06 11.04 3.74
N PRO A 97 6.82 10.49 4.95
CA PRO A 97 6.75 11.27 6.18
C PRO A 97 8.08 11.97 6.50
N ASP A 98 8.01 13.10 7.19
CA ASP A 98 9.19 13.69 7.83
C ASP A 98 9.62 12.91 9.10
N GLU A 99 10.69 13.38 9.74
CA GLU A 99 11.24 12.71 10.94
C GLU A 99 10.37 12.83 12.20
N TYR A 100 9.40 13.76 12.22
CA TYR A 100 8.57 14.07 13.39
C TYR A 100 7.14 13.57 13.26
N GLU A 101 6.75 13.08 12.09
CA GLU A 101 5.43 12.53 11.85
C GLU A 101 5.29 11.10 12.39
N HIS A 102 4.34 10.93 13.30
CA HIS A 102 4.02 9.63 13.94
C HIS A 102 2.56 9.24 13.83
N ASP A 103 1.69 10.20 13.53
CA ASP A 103 0.27 10.01 13.32
C ASP A 103 -0.08 10.48 11.90
N PHE A 104 -0.93 9.72 11.22
CA PHE A 104 -1.29 10.01 9.84
C PHE A 104 -2.79 10.07 9.67
N ARG A 105 -3.30 11.17 9.12
CA ARG A 105 -4.65 11.21 8.55
C ARG A 105 -4.56 10.94 7.07
N VAL A 106 -5.15 9.83 6.62
CA VAL A 106 -5.29 9.51 5.21
C VAL A 106 -6.66 9.99 4.73
N VAL A 107 -6.69 10.75 3.64
CA VAL A 107 -7.92 11.16 2.96
C VAL A 107 -7.87 10.65 1.53
N ILE A 108 -8.93 9.96 1.10
CA ILE A 108 -9.10 9.44 -0.26
C ILE A 108 -10.25 10.20 -0.90
N HIS A 109 -9.92 11.04 -1.87
CA HIS A 109 -10.88 11.71 -2.74
C HIS A 109 -11.11 10.81 -3.95
N LEU A 110 -12.23 10.09 -4.01
CA LEU A 110 -12.54 9.26 -5.19
C LEU A 110 -12.80 10.12 -6.44
N ASN A 111 -13.33 11.31 -6.20
CA ASN A 111 -13.56 12.41 -7.13
C ASN A 111 -13.56 13.73 -6.31
N PRO A 112 -13.75 14.91 -6.95
CA PRO A 112 -13.71 16.20 -6.23
C PRO A 112 -14.78 16.43 -5.16
N TYR A 113 -15.79 15.57 -5.06
CA TYR A 113 -16.95 15.72 -4.18
C TYR A 113 -17.07 14.61 -3.14
N ASP A 114 -16.54 13.43 -3.41
CA ASP A 114 -16.61 12.27 -2.53
C ASP A 114 -15.25 11.99 -1.87
N GLU A 115 -15.17 12.27 -0.57
CA GLU A 115 -13.99 12.03 0.25
C GLU A 115 -14.28 11.07 1.42
N TYR A 116 -13.27 10.26 1.74
CA TYR A 116 -13.30 9.33 2.88
C TYR A 116 -11.96 9.36 3.59
N TRP A 117 -11.98 9.32 4.91
CA TRP A 117 -10.77 9.45 5.70
C TRP A 117 -10.71 8.44 6.84
N PHE A 118 -9.49 8.17 7.29
CA PHE A 118 -9.21 7.40 8.49
C PHE A 118 -7.85 7.80 9.06
N ASP A 119 -7.65 7.54 10.35
CA ASP A 119 -6.43 7.87 11.06
C ASP A 119 -5.58 6.61 11.32
N LEU A 120 -4.26 6.76 11.22
CA LEU A 120 -3.25 5.76 11.54
C LEU A 120 -2.43 6.31 12.72
N ASN A 121 -2.67 5.77 13.91
CA ASN A 121 -2.05 6.23 15.15
C ASN A 121 -2.14 5.12 16.21
N PRO A 122 -1.54 5.31 17.42
CA PRO A 122 -1.50 4.26 18.44
C PRO A 122 -2.88 3.80 18.92
N TYR A 123 -3.88 4.68 18.88
CA TYR A 123 -5.25 4.33 19.26
C TYR A 123 -5.87 3.30 18.31
N TYR A 124 -5.54 3.37 17.01
CA TYR A 124 -6.05 2.45 15.99
C TYR A 124 -5.13 1.26 15.69
N GLY A 125 -3.94 1.19 16.30
CA GLY A 125 -3.05 0.03 16.23
C GLY A 125 -1.70 0.27 15.55
N PHE A 126 -1.45 1.45 14.98
CA PHE A 126 -0.11 1.80 14.49
C PHE A 126 0.68 2.52 15.59
N PRO A 127 1.78 1.95 16.13
CA PRO A 127 2.46 2.51 17.30
C PRO A 127 3.22 3.82 17.04
N GLY A 128 3.20 4.34 15.81
CA GLY A 128 4.13 5.38 15.36
C GLY A 128 5.47 4.78 14.96
N PHE A 129 6.31 5.58 14.28
CA PHE A 129 7.71 5.21 14.08
C PHE A 129 8.44 5.22 15.43
N ILE A 130 8.88 4.04 15.88
CA ILE A 130 9.50 3.86 17.20
C ILE A 130 10.94 4.41 17.21
N ARG A 131 11.59 4.39 16.04
CA ARG A 131 12.95 4.84 15.81
C ARG A 131 12.95 5.86 14.68
N ASN A 132 13.71 6.94 14.85
CA ASN A 132 13.84 8.05 13.88
C ASN A 132 15.28 8.30 13.43
N TYR A 133 16.13 7.28 13.49
CA TYR A 133 17.53 7.35 13.07
C TYR A 133 17.95 6.03 12.41
N PRO A 134 18.89 6.04 11.44
CA PRO A 134 19.35 4.83 10.75
C PRO A 134 19.87 3.77 11.71
N LEU A 135 19.81 2.50 11.32
CA LEU A 135 20.54 1.41 11.99
C LEU A 135 22.03 1.57 11.75
N PHE A 136 22.81 1.64 12.83
CA PHE A 136 24.26 1.66 12.74
C PHE A 136 24.81 0.23 12.61
N THR A 137 26.00 0.10 12.02
CA THR A 137 26.60 -1.20 11.68
C THR A 137 26.92 -2.06 12.89
N ASP A 138 27.12 -1.47 14.06
CA ASP A 138 27.34 -2.12 15.34
C ASP A 138 26.05 -2.63 16.01
N GLU A 139 24.89 -2.14 15.58
CA GLU A 139 23.57 -2.59 16.03
C GLU A 139 23.00 -3.70 15.12
N PHE A 140 23.61 -3.91 13.94
CA PHE A 140 23.20 -4.96 13.02
C PHE A 140 23.72 -6.32 13.48
N HIS A 141 22.83 -7.09 14.08
CA HIS A 141 23.07 -8.47 14.47
C HIS A 141 22.28 -9.40 13.55
N PRO A 142 22.93 -10.20 12.68
CA PRO A 142 22.24 -11.04 11.69
C PRO A 142 21.32 -12.10 12.33
N GLU A 143 21.52 -12.40 13.61
CA GLU A 143 20.65 -13.26 14.42
C GLU A 143 19.34 -12.59 14.90
N TYR A 144 19.20 -11.27 14.77
CA TYR A 144 18.03 -10.52 15.22
C TYR A 144 17.38 -9.75 14.08
N ASP A 145 16.09 -9.99 13.84
CA ASP A 145 15.28 -9.12 12.98
C ASP A 145 15.15 -7.74 13.64
N PRO A 146 15.67 -6.65 13.05
CA PRO A 146 15.58 -5.32 13.63
C PRO A 146 14.22 -4.67 13.41
N TYR A 147 13.29 -5.36 12.74
CA TYR A 147 11.98 -4.83 12.44
C TYR A 147 10.89 -5.41 13.34
N ILE A 148 9.82 -4.64 13.49
CA ILE A 148 8.53 -5.09 14.01
C ILE A 148 7.57 -5.11 12.82
N TYR A 149 6.92 -6.25 12.66
CA TYR A 149 5.82 -6.43 11.71
C TYR A 149 4.53 -6.73 12.46
N ASP A 150 3.49 -5.97 12.15
CA ASP A 150 2.13 -6.29 12.58
C ASP A 150 1.10 -5.81 11.55
N SER A 151 -0.14 -6.25 11.71
CA SER A 151 -1.26 -5.85 10.87
C SER A 151 -2.56 -5.78 11.65
N TYR A 152 -3.41 -4.84 11.26
CA TYR A 152 -4.73 -4.64 11.84
C TYR A 152 -5.75 -4.25 10.77
N ARG A 153 -7.00 -4.10 11.19
CA ARG A 153 -8.13 -3.75 10.32
C ARG A 153 -8.85 -2.56 10.91
N LEU A 154 -9.22 -1.62 10.04
CA LEU A 154 -10.19 -0.59 10.34
C LEU A 154 -11.52 -1.07 9.77
N ASP A 155 -12.48 -1.36 10.64
CA ASP A 155 -13.84 -1.77 10.27
C ASP A 155 -14.75 -0.54 10.08
N ASP A 156 -16.00 -0.78 9.65
CA ASP A 156 -17.02 0.25 9.35
C ASP A 156 -16.58 1.30 8.31
N MET A 157 -15.68 0.90 7.40
CA MET A 157 -15.19 1.74 6.32
C MET A 157 -16.10 1.64 5.07
N PRO A 158 -16.21 2.71 4.26
CA PRO A 158 -17.11 2.73 3.09
C PRO A 158 -16.62 1.87 1.92
N PHE A 159 -15.39 1.36 2.00
CA PHE A 159 -14.76 0.56 0.95
C PHE A 159 -15.25 -0.89 0.93
N ARG A 160 -14.80 -1.65 -0.07
CA ARG A 160 -15.20 -3.04 -0.26
C ARG A 160 -15.02 -3.86 1.02
N ASN A 161 -16.07 -4.59 1.39
CA ASN A 161 -16.17 -5.42 2.60
C ASN A 161 -16.14 -4.65 3.93
N GLY A 162 -16.36 -3.33 3.93
CA GLY A 162 -16.44 -2.56 5.16
C GLY A 162 -15.10 -2.29 5.83
N VAL A 163 -13.97 -2.50 5.13
CA VAL A 163 -12.66 -2.65 5.78
C VAL A 163 -11.53 -1.97 5.01
N VAL A 164 -10.64 -1.31 5.75
CA VAL A 164 -9.28 -0.98 5.34
C VAL A 164 -8.31 -1.90 6.07
N LYS A 165 -7.42 -2.55 5.33
CA LYS A 165 -6.34 -3.36 5.93
C LYS A 165 -5.11 -2.49 6.13
N VAL A 166 -4.52 -2.53 7.32
CA VAL A 166 -3.28 -1.81 7.60
C VAL A 166 -2.22 -2.81 8.04
N SER A 167 -1.01 -2.63 7.54
CA SER A 167 0.17 -3.36 8.01
C SER A 167 1.32 -2.39 8.16
N TYR A 168 2.25 -2.70 9.05
CA TYR A 168 3.47 -1.94 9.19
C TYR A 168 4.68 -2.85 9.31
N HIS A 169 5.81 -2.37 8.80
CA HIS A 169 7.11 -2.99 8.91
C HIS A 169 8.13 -1.89 9.22
N ILE A 170 8.42 -1.71 10.52
CA ILE A 170 9.16 -0.55 11.03
C ILE A 170 10.31 -0.99 11.93
N LEU A 171 11.29 -0.11 12.17
CA LEU A 171 12.40 -0.41 13.06
C LEU A 171 11.95 -0.52 14.52
N LYS A 172 12.49 -1.52 15.24
CA LYS A 172 12.24 -1.72 16.68
C LYS A 172 13.05 -0.74 17.55
N ARG A 173 12.59 -0.55 18.79
CA ARG A 173 13.44 -0.01 19.86
C ARG A 173 14.34 -1.14 20.37
N GLU A 174 15.62 -0.84 20.60
CA GLU A 174 16.53 -1.77 21.27
C GLU A 174 16.02 -2.20 22.66
#